data_AF-A0A3D1H3D3-F1
#
_entry.id   AF-A0A3D1H3D3-F1
#
_cell.length_a   1.000
_cell.length_b   1.000
_cell.length_c   1.000
_cell.angle_alpha   90.00
_cell.angle_beta   90.00
_cell.angle_gamma   90.00
#
_symmetry.space_group_name_H-M   'P 1'
#
loop_
_entity.id
_entity.type
_entity.pdbx_description
1 polymer ?
#
loop_
_entity_poly.entity_id
_entity_poly.type
_entity_poly.pdbx_seq_one_letter_code
_entity_poly.pdbx_strand_id
1 'polypeptide(L)'
;MVISYSNILKVRFPVYQLGSGNWERQDGLLFIEGNIVDDKNMPGDTLGIRRLQTPHKNLYELRSQIDTLRGVLKSTDSHFIDSNGMPFIYEKSKFCKLKYYKIKQVIRKEDCSLLVLADVKQRFVIPRPPSEDVVYAGLLHYGDLPWILYNYAEERPLDTRRKV
;
A
#
# COMPACT_ATOMS: atom_id res chain seq x y z
N MET A 1 -16.19 2.32 4.62
CA MET A 1 -15.82 3.67 4.14
C MET A 1 -15.18 3.54 2.76
N VAL A 2 -15.46 4.43 1.81
CA VAL A 2 -14.77 4.43 0.50
C VAL A 2 -13.62 5.44 0.56
N ILE A 3 -12.40 4.99 0.23
CA ILE A 3 -11.18 5.79 0.18
C ILE A 3 -10.68 5.79 -1.26
N SER A 4 -10.22 6.95 -1.72
CA SER A 4 -9.47 7.07 -2.97
C SER A 4 -8.12 7.72 -2.70
N TYR A 5 -7.31 7.89 -3.74
CA TYR A 5 -5.98 8.48 -3.61
C TYR A 5 -5.95 9.84 -2.89
N SER A 6 -7.03 10.64 -2.96
CA SER A 6 -7.08 11.97 -2.32
C SER A 6 -7.16 11.91 -0.80
N ASN A 7 -7.73 10.82 -0.25
CA ASN A 7 -7.96 10.65 1.18
C ASN A 7 -7.08 9.56 1.80
N ILE A 8 -6.11 9.04 1.04
CA ILE A 8 -5.24 7.93 1.48
C ILE A 8 -4.42 8.27 2.73
N LEU A 9 -4.12 9.55 2.96
CA LEU A 9 -3.39 10.00 4.15
C LEU A 9 -4.16 9.77 5.46
N LYS A 10 -5.47 9.47 5.40
CA LYS A 10 -6.29 9.10 6.55
C LYS A 10 -6.10 7.62 6.96
N VAL A 11 -5.47 6.81 6.10
CA VAL A 11 -5.27 5.38 6.31
C VAL A 11 -3.93 5.15 7.00
N ARG A 12 -3.93 4.38 8.08
CA ARG A 12 -2.69 4.02 8.78
C ARG A 12 -2.14 2.68 8.26
N PHE A 13 -1.02 2.74 7.56
CA PHE A 13 -0.29 1.55 7.13
C PHE A 13 0.42 0.85 8.31
N PRO A 14 0.68 -0.47 8.23
CA PRO A 14 0.25 -1.37 7.16
C PRO A 14 -1.26 -1.58 7.09
N VAL A 15 -1.73 -1.99 5.91
CA VAL A 15 -3.11 -2.41 5.67
C VAL A 15 -3.14 -3.90 5.31
N TYR A 16 -4.26 -4.55 5.57
CA TYR A 16 -4.45 -5.97 5.31
C TYR A 16 -5.63 -6.19 4.36
N GLN A 17 -5.47 -7.11 3.41
CA GLN A 17 -6.55 -7.49 2.49
C GLN A 17 -7.64 -8.27 3.22
N LEU A 18 -8.90 -7.95 2.92
CA LEU A 18 -10.07 -8.57 3.55
C LEU A 18 -10.83 -9.53 2.62
N GLY A 19 -10.64 -9.47 1.30
CA GLY A 19 -11.32 -10.31 0.31
C GLY A 19 -12.82 -10.04 0.13
N SER A 20 -13.47 -9.42 1.11
CA SER A 20 -14.92 -9.14 1.12
C SER A 20 -15.23 -7.77 1.74
N GLY A 21 -16.28 -7.13 1.22
CA GLY A 21 -16.84 -5.89 1.75
C GLY A 21 -17.96 -6.10 2.78
N ASN A 22 -18.36 -7.36 3.03
CA ASN A 22 -19.42 -7.71 3.95
C ASN A 22 -18.88 -7.79 5.38
N TRP A 23 -18.53 -6.63 5.92
CA TRP A 23 -18.10 -6.51 7.31
C TRP A 23 -19.24 -5.99 8.20
N GLU A 24 -19.23 -6.44 9.44
CA GLU A 24 -20.20 -6.04 10.45
C GLU A 24 -19.48 -5.60 11.71
N ARG A 25 -19.98 -4.56 12.37
CA ARG A 25 -19.46 -4.12 13.67
C ARG A 25 -20.52 -4.30 14.72
N GLN A 26 -20.14 -4.94 15.81
CA GLN A 26 -21.01 -5.14 16.97
C GLN A 26 -20.15 -5.16 18.23
N ASP A 27 -20.54 -4.38 19.24
CA ASP A 27 -19.94 -4.37 20.58
C ASP A 27 -18.40 -4.27 20.59
N GLY A 28 -17.85 -3.41 19.73
CA GLY A 28 -16.39 -3.20 19.59
C GLY A 28 -15.66 -4.24 18.74
N LEU A 29 -16.34 -5.30 18.30
CA LEU A 29 -15.79 -6.32 17.41
C LEU A 29 -16.10 -5.98 15.96
N LEU A 30 -15.17 -6.31 15.06
CA LEU A 30 -15.36 -6.27 13.61
C LEU A 30 -15.37 -7.70 13.08
N PHE A 31 -16.41 -8.07 12.33
CA PHE A 31 -16.60 -9.41 11.79
C PHE A 31 -16.57 -9.43 10.27
N ILE A 32 -16.10 -10.55 9.71
CA ILE A 32 -16.32 -10.98 8.33
C ILE A 32 -16.71 -12.45 8.39
N GLU A 33 -17.88 -12.79 7.83
CA GLU A 33 -18.37 -14.17 7.76
C GLU A 33 -18.38 -14.88 9.13
N GLY A 34 -18.76 -14.16 10.19
CA GLY A 34 -18.79 -14.66 11.57
C GLY A 34 -17.43 -14.78 12.28
N ASN A 35 -16.32 -14.49 11.59
CA ASN A 35 -14.98 -14.48 12.17
C ASN A 35 -14.54 -13.06 12.54
N ILE A 36 -13.80 -12.93 13.64
CA ILE A 36 -13.36 -11.64 14.19
C ILE A 36 -12.10 -11.15 13.46
N VAL A 37 -12.20 -9.99 12.84
CA VAL A 37 -11.09 -9.29 12.19
C VAL A 37 -10.35 -8.39 13.18
N ASP A 38 -11.09 -7.62 14.00
CA ASP A 38 -10.52 -6.69 14.98
C ASP A 38 -11.35 -6.72 16.27
N ASP A 39 -10.68 -6.58 17.40
CA ASP A 39 -11.28 -6.50 18.72
C ASP A 39 -10.89 -5.18 19.39
N LYS A 40 -11.77 -4.17 19.32
CA LYS A 40 -11.52 -2.83 19.90
C LYS A 40 -11.67 -2.78 21.41
N ASN A 41 -12.12 -3.85 22.05
CA ASN A 41 -12.22 -3.91 23.50
C ASN A 41 -10.87 -4.24 24.13
N MET A 42 -9.94 -4.82 23.36
CA MET A 42 -8.56 -5.02 23.81
C MET A 42 -7.74 -3.73 23.76
N PRO A 43 -6.87 -3.49 24.76
CA PRO A 43 -5.99 -2.33 24.75
C PRO A 43 -4.94 -2.47 23.63
N GLY A 44 -4.61 -1.35 22.99
CA GLY A 44 -3.54 -1.29 22.01
C GLY A 44 -3.84 -0.44 20.78
N ASP A 45 -2.81 0.27 20.33
CA ASP A 45 -2.95 1.25 19.25
C ASP A 45 -3.16 0.61 17.88
N THR A 46 -2.69 -0.63 17.68
CA THR A 46 -2.74 -1.30 16.38
C THR A 46 -3.62 -2.54 16.40
N LEU A 47 -4.19 -2.85 15.23
CA LEU A 47 -4.92 -4.07 14.95
C LEU A 47 -4.15 -5.31 15.40
N GLY A 48 -2.85 -5.38 15.08
CA GLY A 48 -2.00 -6.51 15.45
C GLY A 48 -1.90 -6.69 16.97
N ILE A 49 -1.68 -5.60 17.73
CA ILE A 49 -1.59 -5.65 19.19
C ILE A 49 -2.90 -6.15 19.82
N ARG A 50 -4.05 -5.67 19.32
CA ARG A 50 -5.36 -6.09 19.83
C ARG A 50 -5.66 -7.55 19.50
N ARG A 51 -5.34 -7.98 18.27
CA ARG A 51 -5.49 -9.38 17.82
C ARG A 51 -4.61 -10.36 18.59
N LEU A 52 -3.44 -9.94 19.07
CA LEU A 52 -2.58 -10.80 19.90
C LEU A 52 -3.12 -11.03 21.31
N GLN A 53 -3.86 -10.06 21.84
CA GLN A 53 -4.36 -10.08 23.22
C GLN A 53 -5.79 -10.62 23.34
N THR A 54 -6.55 -10.63 22.25
CA THR A 54 -7.96 -11.03 22.27
C THR A 54 -8.14 -12.46 22.80
N PRO A 55 -9.12 -12.70 23.70
CA PRO A 55 -9.42 -14.03 24.18
C PRO A 55 -10.11 -14.89 23.11
N HIS A 56 -10.68 -14.26 22.09
CA HIS A 56 -11.42 -14.92 21.02
C HIS A 56 -10.51 -15.80 20.14
N LYS A 57 -11.02 -16.95 19.71
CA LYS A 57 -10.27 -17.93 18.91
C LYS A 57 -10.72 -17.99 17.44
N ASN A 58 -11.92 -17.53 17.15
CA ASN A 58 -12.48 -17.44 15.80
C ASN A 58 -11.97 -16.19 15.06
N LEU A 59 -10.64 -16.01 14.99
CA LEU A 59 -10.05 -14.88 14.29
C LEU A 59 -10.07 -15.10 12.77
N TYR A 60 -10.51 -14.09 12.04
CA TYR A 60 -10.38 -14.04 10.59
C TYR A 60 -8.90 -13.98 10.20
N GLU A 61 -8.48 -14.80 9.24
CA GLU A 61 -7.09 -14.92 8.82
C GLU A 61 -6.68 -13.73 7.92
N LEU A 62 -5.66 -12.97 8.33
CA LEU A 62 -5.10 -11.87 7.54
C LEU A 62 -3.84 -12.36 6.80
N ARG A 63 -4.01 -12.84 5.57
CA ARG A 63 -2.95 -13.50 4.78
C ARG A 63 -1.92 -12.56 4.15
N SER A 64 -2.31 -11.31 3.92
CA SER A 64 -1.54 -10.39 3.08
C SER A 64 -1.49 -9.01 3.72
N GLN A 65 -0.27 -8.58 4.02
CA GLN A 65 0.04 -7.24 4.51
C GLN A 65 0.58 -6.38 3.37
N ILE A 66 0.12 -5.13 3.31
CA ILE A 66 0.57 -4.13 2.36
C ILE A 66 1.03 -2.89 3.11
N ASP A 67 2.29 -2.49 2.91
CA ASP A 67 2.90 -1.38 3.66
C ASP A 67 2.82 -0.02 2.95
N THR A 68 2.40 0.00 1.68
CA THR A 68 2.45 1.20 0.85
C THR A 68 1.23 1.36 -0.04
N LEU A 69 0.90 2.61 -0.39
CA LEU A 69 -0.10 2.93 -1.41
C LEU A 69 0.21 2.23 -2.74
N ARG A 70 1.48 2.12 -3.13
CA ARG A 70 1.88 1.37 -4.33
C ARG A 70 1.36 -0.08 -4.30
N GLY A 71 1.43 -0.74 -3.15
CA GLY A 71 0.90 -2.10 -2.98
C GLY A 71 -0.63 -2.13 -3.11
N VAL A 72 -1.33 -1.17 -2.51
CA VAL A 72 -2.80 -1.04 -2.64
C VAL A 72 -3.19 -0.82 -4.11
N LEU A 73 -2.45 0.01 -4.84
CA LEU A 73 -2.66 0.24 -6.26
C LEU A 73 -2.46 -1.01 -7.12
N LYS A 74 -1.52 -1.88 -6.76
CA LYS A 74 -1.24 -3.14 -7.46
C LYS A 74 -2.14 -4.31 -7.02
N SER A 75 -2.80 -4.17 -5.89
CA SER A 75 -3.79 -5.14 -5.41
C SER A 75 -4.94 -5.28 -6.40
N THR A 76 -5.39 -6.52 -6.57
CA THR A 76 -6.66 -6.87 -7.23
C THR A 76 -7.85 -6.72 -6.29
N ASP A 77 -7.64 -6.96 -4.99
CA ASP A 77 -8.62 -6.70 -3.95
C ASP A 77 -8.80 -5.20 -3.74
N SER A 78 -10.04 -4.78 -3.51
CA SER A 78 -10.42 -3.42 -3.15
C SER A 78 -10.74 -3.26 -1.67
N HIS A 79 -10.86 -4.34 -0.90
CA HIS A 79 -11.29 -4.32 0.50
C HIS A 79 -10.10 -4.50 1.44
N PHE A 80 -9.95 -3.57 2.37
CA PHE A 80 -8.81 -3.54 3.28
C PHE A 80 -9.22 -3.15 4.68
N ILE A 81 -8.37 -3.48 5.65
CA ILE A 81 -8.40 -2.91 7.01
C ILE A 81 -7.05 -2.26 7.31
N ASP A 82 -7.09 -1.07 7.90
CA ASP A 82 -5.88 -0.37 8.31
C ASP A 82 -5.39 -0.79 9.70
N SER A 83 -4.20 -0.33 10.09
CA SER A 83 -3.64 -0.64 11.40
C SER A 83 -4.45 -0.04 12.56
N ASN A 84 -5.26 0.99 12.33
CA ASN A 84 -6.20 1.49 13.32
C ASN A 84 -7.48 0.65 13.38
N GLY A 85 -7.59 -0.44 12.63
CA GLY A 85 -8.76 -1.32 12.61
C GLY A 85 -9.94 -0.74 11.81
N MET A 86 -9.73 0.24 10.94
CA MET A 86 -10.77 0.82 10.09
C MET A 86 -10.87 0.05 8.76
N PRO A 87 -12.00 -0.63 8.48
CA PRO A 87 -12.23 -1.25 7.18
C PRO A 87 -12.59 -0.20 6.12
N PHE A 88 -12.02 -0.33 4.94
CA PHE A 88 -12.24 0.58 3.83
C PHE A 88 -12.20 -0.13 2.48
N ILE A 89 -12.89 0.47 1.51
CA ILE A 89 -12.83 0.10 0.10
C ILE A 89 -11.93 1.11 -0.61
N TYR A 90 -10.87 0.65 -1.28
CA TYR A 90 -10.06 1.50 -2.14
C TYR A 90 -10.64 1.58 -3.54
N GLU A 91 -11.09 2.77 -3.94
CA GLU A 91 -11.62 3.04 -5.26
C GLU A 91 -10.62 3.82 -6.12
N LYS A 92 -10.17 3.19 -7.22
CA LYS A 92 -9.34 3.84 -8.23
C LYS A 92 -10.19 4.79 -9.08
N SER A 93 -9.92 6.09 -8.98
CA SER A 93 -10.75 7.15 -9.57
C SER A 93 -10.08 7.93 -10.70
N LYS A 94 -8.73 8.00 -10.75
CA LYS A 94 -8.02 8.87 -11.71
C LYS A 94 -6.99 8.11 -12.54
N PHE A 95 -6.89 8.40 -13.83
CA PHE A 95 -5.81 7.83 -14.66
C PHE A 95 -4.57 8.72 -14.65
N CYS A 96 -3.48 8.21 -14.08
CA CYS A 96 -2.16 8.82 -14.05
C CYS A 96 -1.25 8.28 -15.16
N LYS A 97 -0.32 9.11 -15.64
CA LYS A 97 0.71 8.70 -16.60
C LYS A 97 1.79 7.90 -15.85
N LEU A 98 2.18 6.75 -16.39
CA LEU A 98 3.31 5.95 -15.94
C LEU A 98 4.43 6.13 -16.95
N LYS A 99 5.48 6.85 -16.54
CA LYS A 99 6.65 7.15 -17.36
C LYS A 99 7.88 6.41 -16.85
N TYR A 100 8.77 6.02 -17.76
CA TYR A 100 9.99 5.30 -17.39
C TYR A 100 11.22 6.19 -17.49
N TYR A 101 12.01 6.19 -16.41
CA TYR A 101 13.22 6.98 -16.27
C TYR A 101 14.41 6.07 -16.01
N LYS A 102 15.55 6.39 -16.64
CA LYS A 102 16.79 5.67 -16.39
C LYS A 102 17.26 5.92 -14.95
N ILE A 103 17.66 4.88 -14.25
CA ILE A 103 18.28 4.98 -12.93
C ILE A 103 19.70 5.51 -13.12
N LYS A 104 20.00 6.68 -12.53
CA LYS A 104 21.33 7.30 -12.60
C LYS A 104 22.25 6.80 -11.49
N GLN A 105 21.70 6.65 -10.29
CA GLN A 105 22.48 6.30 -9.11
C GLN A 105 21.58 5.66 -8.05
N VAL A 106 22.13 4.67 -7.34
CA VAL A 106 21.55 4.11 -6.12
C VAL A 106 22.50 4.43 -4.97
N ILE A 107 22.08 5.32 -4.06
CA ILE A 107 22.87 5.70 -2.89
C ILE A 107 22.46 4.80 -1.73
N ARG A 108 23.33 3.88 -1.33
CA ARG A 108 23.08 3.00 -0.19
C ARG A 108 23.26 3.77 1.12
N LYS A 109 22.34 3.56 2.05
CA LYS A 109 22.37 4.02 3.45
C LYS A 109 22.30 2.78 4.35
N GLU A 110 22.40 2.97 5.66
CA GLU A 110 22.35 1.88 6.63
C GLU A 110 21.03 1.09 6.54
N ASP A 111 19.89 1.77 6.61
CA ASP A 111 18.56 1.12 6.64
C ASP A 111 17.79 1.16 5.32
N CYS A 112 18.25 1.93 4.33
CA CYS A 112 17.54 2.12 3.07
C CYS A 112 18.48 2.49 1.93
N SER A 113 17.93 2.68 0.73
CA SER A 113 18.65 3.26 -0.41
C SER A 113 17.88 4.43 -0.99
N LEU A 114 18.60 5.41 -1.53
CA LEU A 114 18.02 6.51 -2.28
C LEU A 114 18.24 6.29 -3.77
N LEU A 115 17.14 6.22 -4.50
CA LEU A 115 17.12 6.09 -5.94
C LEU A 115 17.13 7.48 -6.59
N VAL A 116 18.11 7.72 -7.45
CA VAL A 116 18.24 8.94 -8.27
C VAL A 116 17.92 8.59 -9.71
N LEU A 117 16.92 9.27 -10.28
CA LEU A 117 16.45 9.03 -11.63
C LEU A 117 16.90 10.13 -12.59
N ALA A 118 17.06 9.79 -13.86
CA ALA A 118 17.29 10.77 -14.92
C ALA A 118 16.10 11.72 -15.04
N ASP A 119 16.38 13.01 -15.20
CA ASP A 119 15.40 14.07 -15.46
C ASP A 119 14.28 14.22 -14.40
N VAL A 120 14.50 13.64 -13.22
CA VAL A 120 13.64 13.78 -12.04
C VAL A 120 14.47 14.35 -10.90
N LYS A 121 14.08 15.53 -10.40
CA LYS A 121 14.80 16.21 -9.30
C LYS A 121 14.64 15.48 -7.96
N GLN A 122 13.48 14.84 -7.75
CA GLN A 122 13.16 14.13 -6.52
C GLN A 122 13.93 12.81 -6.42
N ARG A 123 14.40 12.48 -5.20
CA ARG A 123 14.98 11.17 -4.87
C ARG A 123 13.92 10.30 -4.21
N PHE A 124 13.97 8.99 -4.45
CA PHE A 124 13.01 8.03 -3.88
C PHE A 124 13.68 7.14 -2.85
N VAL A 125 13.10 7.06 -1.65
CA VAL A 125 13.54 6.13 -0.61
C VAL A 125 13.00 4.75 -0.93
N ILE A 126 13.87 3.75 -0.96
CA ILE A 126 13.52 2.35 -1.19
C ILE A 126 14.16 1.48 -0.11
N PRO A 127 13.47 0.44 0.39
CA PRO A 127 13.98 -0.39 1.47
C PRO A 127 15.17 -1.25 1.01
N ARG A 128 15.15 -1.70 -0.24
CA ARG A 128 16.21 -2.51 -0.84
C ARG A 128 16.60 -1.92 -2.19
N PRO A 129 17.91 -1.85 -2.52
CA PRO A 129 18.34 -1.48 -3.86
C PRO A 129 17.77 -2.47 -4.90
N PRO A 130 17.46 -2.02 -6.13
CA PRO A 130 17.12 -2.92 -7.23
C PRO A 130 18.32 -3.79 -7.62
N SER A 131 18.07 -4.86 -8.37
CA SER A 131 19.13 -5.66 -8.99
C SER A 131 19.94 -4.83 -10.00
N GLU A 132 21.15 -5.26 -10.32
CA GLU A 132 22.03 -4.54 -11.25
C GLU A 132 21.47 -4.49 -12.68
N ASP A 133 20.72 -5.53 -13.08
CA ASP A 133 20.07 -5.61 -14.40
C ASP A 133 18.90 -4.62 -14.56
N VAL A 134 18.39 -4.06 -13.46
CA VAL A 134 17.31 -3.08 -13.48
C VAL A 134 17.87 -1.69 -13.75
N VAL A 135 17.67 -1.21 -14.97
CA VAL A 135 18.21 0.08 -15.44
C VAL A 135 17.14 1.18 -15.47
N TYR A 136 15.86 0.83 -15.42
CA TYR A 136 14.74 1.77 -15.50
C TYR A 136 13.80 1.66 -14.30
N ALA A 137 13.24 2.82 -13.92
CA ALA A 137 12.19 2.94 -12.92
C ALA A 137 10.94 3.57 -13.54
N GLY A 138 9.80 2.90 -13.36
CA GLY A 138 8.49 3.42 -13.71
C GLY A 138 7.94 4.31 -12.61
N LEU A 139 7.58 5.53 -12.97
CA LEU A 139 7.10 6.56 -12.06
C LEU A 139 5.69 7.00 -12.46
N LEU A 140 4.75 6.95 -11.51
CA LEU A 140 3.44 7.54 -11.69
C LEU A 140 3.52 9.05 -11.51
N HIS A 141 2.91 9.77 -12.44
CA HIS A 141 2.79 11.23 -12.40
C HIS A 141 1.39 11.64 -11.97
N TYR A 142 1.34 12.57 -11.02
CA TYR A 142 0.12 13.30 -10.68
C TYR A 142 0.12 14.64 -11.42
N GLY A 143 -0.63 14.71 -12.53
CA GLY A 143 -0.45 15.80 -13.49
C GLY A 143 0.92 15.66 -14.15
N ASP A 144 1.74 16.69 -14.06
CA ASP A 144 3.13 16.66 -14.56
C ASP A 144 4.16 16.32 -13.48
N LEU A 145 3.74 16.29 -12.20
CA LEU A 145 4.64 16.06 -11.08
C LEU A 145 4.93 14.57 -10.87
N PRO A 146 6.21 14.18 -10.67
CA PRO A 146 6.56 12.83 -10.25
C PRO A 146 5.96 12.54 -8.87
N TRP A 147 5.39 11.34 -8.68
CA TRP A 147 4.66 11.02 -7.46
C TRP A 147 5.03 9.67 -6.83
N ILE A 148 4.70 8.54 -7.47
CA ILE A 148 4.89 7.21 -6.88
C ILE A 148 5.84 6.39 -7.73
N LEU A 149 6.93 5.92 -7.12
CA LEU A 149 7.79 4.88 -7.70
C LEU A 149 6.99 3.57 -7.81
N TYR A 150 6.61 3.21 -9.03
CA TYR A 150 5.60 2.19 -9.29
C TYR A 150 6.20 0.81 -9.55
N ASN A 151 7.21 0.72 -10.41
CA ASN A 151 7.88 -0.53 -10.75
C ASN A 151 9.28 -0.27 -11.30
N TYR A 152 9.97 -1.37 -11.58
CA TYR A 152 11.29 -1.43 -12.18
C TYR A 152 11.21 -2.16 -13.51
N ALA A 153 12.18 -1.91 -14.39
CA ALA A 153 12.33 -2.61 -15.66
C ALA A 153 13.81 -2.66 -16.08
N GLU A 154 14.19 -3.72 -16.78
CA GLU A 154 15.54 -3.92 -17.34
C GLU A 154 15.71 -3.05 -18.61
N GLU A 155 14.75 -3.14 -19.51
CA GLU A 155 14.64 -2.31 -20.71
C GLU A 155 13.63 -1.18 -20.54
N ARG A 156 13.70 -0.14 -21.38
CA ARG A 156 12.75 0.98 -21.34
C ARG A 156 11.42 0.58 -21.97
N PRO A 157 10.34 0.38 -21.18
CA PRO A 157 9.03 0.12 -21.75
C PRO A 157 8.41 1.41 -22.27
N LEU A 158 7.37 1.26 -23.10
CA LEU A 158 6.53 2.40 -23.50
C LEU A 158 5.83 3.02 -22.29
N ASP A 159 5.66 4.33 -22.34
CA ASP A 159 4.86 5.05 -21.37
C ASP A 159 3.40 4.58 -21.45
N THR A 160 2.79 4.35 -20.29
CA THR A 160 1.39 3.87 -20.22
C THR A 160 0.61 4.69 -19.21
N ARG A 161 -0.61 4.26 -18.87
CA ARG A 161 -1.42 4.88 -17.81
C ARG A 161 -1.84 3.82 -16.80
N ARG A 162 -2.03 4.25 -15.56
CA ARG A 162 -2.62 3.41 -14.49
C ARG A 162 -3.73 4.19 -13.80
N LYS A 163 -4.81 3.48 -13.47
CA LYS A 163 -5.87 4.06 -12.65
C LYS A 163 -5.43 4.00 -11.19
N VAL A 164 -5.43 5.14 -10.53
CA VAL A 164 -5.07 5.34 -9.12
C VAL A 164 -6.29 5.70 -8.32
#